data_AF-A0A3N5FYF2-F1
#
_entry.id   AF-A0A3N5FYF2-F1
#
_cell.length_a   1.000
_cell.length_b   1.000
_cell.length_c   1.000
_cell.angle_alpha   90.00
_cell.angle_beta   90.00
_cell.angle_gamma   90.00
#
_symmetry.space_group_name_H-M   'P 1'
#
loop_
_entity.id
_entity.type
_entity.pdbx_description
1 polymer ?
#
loop_
_entity_poly.entity_id
_entity_poly.type
_entity_poly.pdbx_seq_one_letter_code
_entity_poly.pdbx_strand_id
1 'polypeptide(L)'
;GSGDFAARGRFPLPSLILLDLKLPRKSGLAILQWLRQQTALKHIPVIVLTSSKESSDVSRAYDLGANSYLVKPVGFEGLLELVKSIGMYWMILNKTPEPTGNPSMIPPAGRPLL
;
A
#
# COMPACT_ATOMS: atom_id res chain seq x y z
N GLY A 1 -9.10 -9.06 6.76
CA GLY A 1 -8.79 -8.36 8.01
C GLY A 1 -9.42 -9.15 9.13
N SER A 2 -9.44 -8.60 10.33
CA SER A 2 -10.26 -9.11 11.44
C SER A 2 -11.46 -8.18 11.66
N GLY A 3 -12.44 -8.64 12.43
CA GLY A 3 -13.64 -7.86 12.77
C GLY A 3 -14.38 -7.37 11.53
N ASP A 4 -14.73 -6.09 11.52
CA ASP A 4 -15.50 -5.45 10.44
C ASP A 4 -14.85 -5.60 9.06
N PHE A 5 -13.51 -5.71 8.99
CA PHE A 5 -12.76 -5.83 7.74
C PHE A 5 -12.44 -7.28 7.34
N ALA A 6 -13.11 -8.27 7.94
CA ALA A 6 -12.97 -9.67 7.56
C ALA A 6 -13.60 -9.97 6.20
N ALA A 7 -14.75 -9.35 5.91
CA ALA A 7 -15.53 -9.60 4.70
C ALA A 7 -14.92 -8.95 3.45
N ARG A 8 -14.17 -9.73 2.64
CA ARG A 8 -13.50 -9.23 1.42
C ARG A 8 -14.43 -8.81 0.29
N GLY A 9 -15.67 -9.29 0.26
CA GLY A 9 -16.69 -8.80 -0.68
C GLY A 9 -17.15 -7.37 -0.39
N ARG A 10 -17.10 -6.92 0.87
CA ARG A 10 -17.44 -5.56 1.29
C ARG A 10 -16.22 -4.66 1.43
N PHE A 11 -15.08 -5.23 1.80
CA PHE A 11 -13.82 -4.54 2.00
C PHE A 11 -12.72 -5.22 1.18
N PRO A 12 -12.70 -4.97 -0.15
CA PRO A 12 -11.69 -5.54 -1.05
C PRO A 12 -10.29 -5.06 -0.66
N LEU A 13 -9.28 -5.76 -1.17
CA LEU A 13 -7.90 -5.31 -1.02
C LEU A 13 -7.69 -4.03 -1.84
N PRO A 14 -6.83 -3.11 -1.36
CA PRO A 14 -6.51 -1.91 -2.12
C PRO A 14 -5.69 -2.24 -3.36
N SER A 15 -5.93 -1.51 -4.45
CA SER A 15 -5.14 -1.61 -5.69
C SER A 15 -3.79 -0.86 -5.59
N LEU A 16 -3.66 0.03 -4.60
CA LEU A 16 -2.48 0.87 -4.36
C LEU A 16 -2.43 1.27 -2.88
N ILE A 17 -1.24 1.32 -2.29
CA ILE A 17 -1.02 1.83 -0.93
C ILE A 17 -0.11 3.06 -0.99
N LEU A 18 -0.56 4.16 -0.40
CA LEU A 18 0.30 5.31 -0.05
C LEU A 18 0.72 5.17 1.41
N LEU A 19 2.03 5.08 1.66
CA LEU A 19 2.58 4.80 2.98
C LEU A 19 3.45 5.96 3.46
N ASP A 20 3.11 6.55 4.61
CA ASP A 20 4.02 7.48 5.28
C ASP A 20 5.03 6.71 6.16
N LEU A 21 6.28 7.20 6.20
CA LEU A 21 7.30 6.70 7.11
C LEU A 21 7.16 7.27 8.52
N LYS A 22 6.73 8.53 8.63
CA LYS A 22 6.62 9.25 9.90
C LYS A 22 5.23 9.10 10.50
N LEU A 23 4.90 7.88 10.92
CA LEU A 23 3.64 7.58 11.57
C LEU A 23 3.77 7.70 13.09
N PRO A 24 2.75 8.22 13.79
CA PRO A 24 2.73 8.18 15.24
C PRO A 24 2.66 6.71 15.70
N ARG A 25 3.61 6.30 16.56
CA ARG A 25 3.67 4.98 17.24
C ARG A 25 4.13 3.78 16.41
N LYS A 26 4.31 3.90 15.08
CA LYS A 26 4.78 2.79 14.24
C LYS A 26 5.80 3.29 13.20
N SER A 27 6.79 2.46 12.88
CA SER A 27 7.71 2.74 11.79
C SER A 27 7.07 2.37 10.45
N GLY A 28 6.96 3.30 9.51
CA GLY A 28 6.46 2.99 8.17
C GLY A 28 7.36 2.00 7.42
N LEU A 29 8.67 2.01 7.66
CA LEU A 29 9.57 1.01 7.08
C LEU A 29 9.26 -0.40 7.61
N ALA A 30 8.94 -0.53 8.90
CA ALA A 30 8.51 -1.82 9.47
C ALA A 30 7.16 -2.28 8.89
N ILE A 31 6.24 -1.35 8.63
CA ILE A 31 4.96 -1.66 7.94
C ILE A 31 5.22 -2.13 6.51
N LEU A 32 6.10 -1.46 5.76
CA LEU A 32 6.47 -1.87 4.40
C LEU A 32 7.06 -3.28 4.39
N GLN A 33 8.00 -3.55 5.30
CA GLN A 33 8.58 -4.89 5.45
C GLN A 33 7.51 -5.93 5.74
N TRP A 34 6.61 -5.65 6.68
CA TRP A 34 5.50 -6.54 7.01
C TRP A 34 4.57 -6.79 5.80
N LEU A 35 4.23 -5.75 5.02
CA LEU A 35 3.42 -5.88 3.80
C LEU A 35 4.05 -6.84 2.79
N ARG A 36 5.36 -6.75 2.57
CA ARG A 36 6.08 -7.63 1.64
C ARG A 36 6.17 -9.08 2.09
N GLN A 37 6.04 -9.34 3.39
CA GLN A 37 5.98 -10.69 3.94
C GLN A 37 4.59 -11.34 3.77
N GLN A 38 3.54 -10.58 3.48
CA GLN A 38 2.19 -11.13 3.33
C GLN A 38 1.94 -11.61 1.90
N THR A 39 1.76 -12.93 1.70
CA THR A 39 1.53 -13.52 0.37
C THR A 39 0.40 -12.84 -0.42
N ALA A 40 -0.68 -12.45 0.26
CA ALA A 40 -1.83 -11.80 -0.38
C ALA A 40 -1.63 -10.31 -0.68
N LEU A 41 -0.63 -9.65 -0.09
CA LEU A 41 -0.41 -8.20 -0.21
C LEU A 41 0.89 -7.84 -0.93
N LYS A 42 1.84 -8.79 -1.03
CA LYS A 42 3.20 -8.53 -1.50
C LYS A 42 3.27 -7.89 -2.90
N HIS A 43 2.27 -8.13 -3.75
CA HIS A 43 2.18 -7.56 -5.10
C HIS A 43 1.40 -6.25 -5.19
N ILE A 44 0.69 -5.83 -4.13
CA ILE A 44 0.03 -4.52 -4.12
C ILE A 44 1.11 -3.44 -4.20
N PRO A 45 1.06 -2.51 -5.17
CA PRO A 45 2.04 -1.44 -5.23
C PRO A 45 1.99 -0.57 -3.97
N VAL A 46 3.17 -0.28 -3.43
CA VAL A 46 3.33 0.61 -2.28
C VAL A 46 4.20 1.77 -2.69
N ILE A 47 3.63 2.97 -2.64
CA ILE A 47 4.34 4.22 -2.82
C ILE A 47 4.59 4.80 -1.43
N VAL A 48 5.85 5.00 -1.09
CA VAL A 48 6.18 5.78 0.10
C VAL A 48 5.92 7.25 -0.21
N LEU A 49 5.11 7.92 0.61
CA LEU A 49 4.84 9.34 0.52
C LEU A 49 5.11 9.98 1.88
N THR A 50 6.25 10.64 2.03
CA THR A 50 6.72 11.12 3.35
C THR A 50 7.46 12.46 3.27
N SER A 51 7.66 13.14 4.40
CA SER A 51 8.45 14.39 4.46
C SER A 51 9.96 14.15 4.54
N SER A 52 10.41 12.93 4.81
CA SER A 52 11.84 12.60 4.84
C SER A 52 12.45 12.65 3.44
N LYS A 53 13.59 13.32 3.33
CA LYS A 53 14.43 13.41 2.12
C LYS A 53 15.76 12.68 2.28
N GLU A 54 15.95 11.99 3.41
CA GLU A 54 17.22 11.34 3.74
C GLU A 54 17.50 10.20 2.76
N SER A 55 18.70 10.19 2.18
CA SER A 55 19.10 9.18 1.19
C SER A 55 19.08 7.76 1.76
N SER A 56 19.33 7.62 3.06
CA SER A 56 19.24 6.36 3.80
C SER A 56 17.81 5.82 3.86
N ASP A 57 16.82 6.67 4.11
CA ASP A 57 15.41 6.29 4.12
C ASP A 57 14.93 5.88 2.72
N VAL A 58 15.35 6.63 1.70
CA VAL A 58 15.04 6.30 0.30
C VAL A 58 15.59 4.92 -0.06
N SER A 59 16.89 4.70 0.16
CA SER A 59 17.56 3.43 -0.17
C SER A 59 16.89 2.27 0.56
N ARG A 60 16.68 2.41 1.88
CA ARG A 60 16.06 1.38 2.69
C ARG A 60 14.62 1.08 2.31
N ALA A 61 13.84 2.07 1.90
CA ALA A 61 12.48 1.85 1.41
C ALA A 61 12.49 0.99 0.13
N TYR A 62 13.39 1.28 -0.81
CA TYR A 62 13.53 0.49 -2.02
C TYR A 62 14.05 -0.93 -1.74
N ASP A 63 15.02 -1.09 -0.83
CA ASP A 63 15.52 -2.41 -0.40
C ASP A 63 14.40 -3.27 0.20
N LEU A 64 13.47 -2.64 0.93
CA LEU A 64 12.28 -3.29 1.50
C LEU A 64 11.15 -3.47 0.48
N GLY A 65 11.37 -3.12 -0.80
CA GLY A 65 10.45 -3.35 -1.90
C GLY A 65 9.40 -2.26 -2.09
N ALA A 66 9.64 -1.01 -1.71
CA ALA A 66 8.80 0.10 -2.18
C ALA A 66 8.83 0.19 -3.71
N ASN A 67 7.69 0.49 -4.33
CA ASN A 67 7.62 0.67 -5.78
C ASN A 67 8.01 2.08 -6.21
N SER A 68 7.80 3.07 -5.32
CA SER A 68 8.19 4.45 -5.53
C SER A 68 8.35 5.15 -4.19
N TYR A 69 9.16 6.22 -4.17
CA TYR A 69 9.36 7.11 -3.04
C TYR A 69 9.12 8.54 -3.48
N LEU A 70 8.13 9.19 -2.85
CA LEU A 70 7.72 10.55 -3.16
C LEU A 70 7.84 11.40 -1.90
N VAL A 71 8.46 12.57 -2.05
CA VAL A 71 8.51 13.54 -0.96
C VAL A 71 7.21 14.34 -0.95
N LYS A 72 6.57 14.44 0.22
CA LYS A 72 5.36 15.24 0.40
C LYS A 72 5.62 16.67 -0.04
N PRO A 73 4.88 17.18 -1.04
CA PRO A 73 5.03 18.56 -1.47
C PRO A 73 4.55 19.49 -0.36
N VAL A 74 5.10 20.70 -0.38
CA VAL A 74 4.64 21.79 0.48
C VAL A 74 3.47 22.47 -0.22
N GLY A 75 2.41 22.75 0.53
CA GLY A 75 1.23 23.43 0.00
C GLY A 75 0.23 22.50 -0.69
N PHE A 76 -0.96 23.03 -0.91
CA PHE A 76 -2.10 22.29 -1.42
C PHE A 76 -1.98 22.01 -2.93
N GLU A 77 -1.51 22.99 -3.69
CA GLU A 77 -1.37 22.93 -5.15
C GLU A 77 -0.39 21.83 -5.56
N GLY A 78 0.77 21.75 -4.88
CA GLY A 78 1.75 20.69 -5.12
C GLY A 78 1.19 19.31 -4.77
N LEU A 79 0.40 19.21 -3.69
CA LEU A 79 -0.26 17.95 -3.31
C LEU A 79 -1.29 17.53 -4.36
N LEU A 80 -2.06 18.48 -4.90
CA LEU A 80 -3.06 18.21 -5.93
C LEU A 80 -2.40 17.65 -7.21
N GLU A 81 -1.31 18.27 -7.67
CA GLU A 81 -0.57 17.79 -8.85
C GLU A 81 0.08 16.42 -8.62
N LEU A 82 0.59 16.18 -7.42
CA LEU A 82 1.11 14.86 -7.05
C LEU A 82 0.02 13.79 -7.13
N VAL A 83 -1.15 14.04 -6.55
CA VAL A 83 -2.27 13.09 -6.55
C VAL A 83 -2.77 12.80 -7.97
N LYS A 84 -2.86 13.82 -8.84
CA LYS A 84 -3.18 13.64 -10.26
C LYS A 84 -2.16 12.73 -10.96
N SER A 85 -0.88 12.97 -10.71
CA SER A 85 0.22 12.19 -11.31
C SER A 85 0.19 10.74 -10.85
N ILE A 86 -0.04 10.49 -9.55
CA ILE A 86 -0.20 9.14 -8.99
C ILE A 86 -1.39 8.45 -9.65
N GLY A 87 -2.55 9.11 -9.71
CA GLY A 87 -3.76 8.55 -10.31
C GLY A 87 -3.56 8.17 -11.78
N MET A 88 -2.99 9.09 -12.57
CA MET A 88 -2.72 8.83 -13.99
C MET A 88 -1.78 7.63 -14.18
N TYR A 89 -0.63 7.63 -13.51
CA TYR A 89 0.34 6.56 -13.72
C TYR A 89 -0.14 5.23 -13.13
N TRP A 90 -0.51 5.18 -11.86
CA TRP A 90 -0.73 3.92 -11.15
C TRP A 90 -2.09 3.28 -11.42
N MET A 91 -3.11 4.09 -11.72
CA MET A 91 -4.48 3.59 -11.88
C MET A 91 -4.90 3.44 -13.34
N ILE A 92 -4.32 4.23 -14.25
CA ILE A 92 -4.72 4.27 -15.66
C ILE A 92 -3.68 3.61 -16.57
N LEU A 93 -2.40 3.98 -16.43
CA LEU A 93 -1.35 3.52 -17.34
C LEU A 93 -0.68 2.21 -16.89
N ASN A 94 -0.45 2.05 -15.59
CA ASN A 94 0.27 0.92 -15.04
C ASN A 94 -0.58 -0.35 -15.03
N LYS A 95 0.05 -1.49 -15.37
CA LYS A 95 -0.54 -2.82 -15.21
C LYS A 95 0.07 -3.49 -14.00
N THR A 96 -0.76 -3.92 -13.07
CA THR A 96 -0.33 -4.66 -11.88
C THR A 96 -0.58 -6.16 -12.08
N PRO A 97 0.19 -7.04 -11.42
CA PRO A 97 -0.16 -8.45 -11.38
C PRO A 97 -1.56 -8.59 -10.77
N GLU A 98 -2.43 -9.36 -11.42
CA GLU A 98 -3.70 -9.74 -10.80
C GLU A 98 -3.42 -10.28 -9.40
N PRO A 99 -4.12 -9.79 -8.36
CA PRO A 99 -3.97 -10.33 -7.02
C PRO A 99 -4.12 -11.85 -7.12
N THR A 100 -3.08 -12.60 -6.77
CA THR A 100 -3.14 -14.07 -6.77
C THR A 100 -4.22 -14.48 -5.78
N GLY A 101 -5.41 -14.74 -6.31
CA GLY A 101 -6.63 -14.92 -5.54
C GLY A 101 -7.84 -14.44 -6.34
N ASN A 102 -8.35 -15.30 -7.21
CA ASN A 102 -9.72 -15.17 -7.70
C ASN A 102 -10.64 -14.91 -6.49
N PRO A 103 -11.42 -13.81 -6.44
CA PRO A 103 -12.37 -13.55 -5.35
C PRO A 103 -13.32 -14.72 -5.09
N SER A 104 -13.58 -15.55 -6.10
CA SER A 104 -14.38 -16.78 -6.01
C SER A 104 -13.72 -17.93 -5.24
N MET A 105 -12.41 -17.84 -4.91
CA MET A 105 -11.67 -18.87 -4.17
C MET A 105 -11.38 -18.49 -2.71
N ILE A 106 -11.89 -17.35 -2.22
CA ILE A 106 -11.87 -17.06 -0.78
C ILE A 106 -13.08 -17.77 -0.19
N PRO A 107 -12.91 -18.90 0.54
CA PRO A 107 -14.06 -19.54 1.19
C PRO A 107 -14.72 -18.51 2.13
N PRO A 108 -16.06 -18.45 2.18
CA PRO A 108 -16.74 -17.65 3.19
C PRO A 108 -16.17 -18.06 4.54
N ALA A 109 -15.76 -17.08 5.35
CA ALA A 109 -15.24 -17.31 6.68
C ALA A 109 -16.17 -18.31 7.37
N GLY A 110 -15.63 -19.51 7.65
CA GLY A 110 -16.41 -20.58 8.25
C GLY A 110 -17.13 -20.06 9.47
N ARG A 111 -18.40 -20.46 9.63
CA ARG A 111 -19.16 -20.25 10.87
C ARG A 111 -18.24 -20.52 12.06
N PRO A 112 -18.24 -19.68 13.10
CA PRO A 112 -17.64 -20.08 14.37
C PRO A 112 -18.33 -21.38 14.78
N LEU A 113 -17.55 -22.44 15.00
CA LEU A 113 -18.00 -23.51 15.87
C LEU A 113 -18.06 -22.88 17.26
N LEU A 114 -19.28 -22.52 17.67
CA LEU A 114 -19.86 -22.55 19.01
C LEU A 114 -21.20 -21.81 18.96
#